data_AF-A0AAW9IDE0-F1
#
_entry.id   AF-A0AAW9IDE0-F1
#
_cell.length_a   1.000
_cell.length_b   1.000
_cell.length_c   1.000
_cell.angle_alpha   90.00
_cell.angle_beta   90.00
_cell.angle_gamma   90.00
#
_symmetry.space_group_name_H-M   'P 1'
#
loop_
_entity.id
_entity.type
_entity.pdbx_description
1 polymer ?
#
loop_
_entity_poly.entity_id
_entity_poly.type
_entity_poly.pdbx_seq_one_letter_code
_entity_poly.pdbx_strand_id
1 'polypeptide(L)'
;VIGTSIQSIKEGEDRELFRNMMNRINEPVIQSEIITEMEAGVAYASIIGYPVIVRPAYTLGGTGGGIAENEAELREILASGLQLSTIGQVLLEKSVKGWKEVEYEVMRDSYGNCITVCNMENIDPVGIHTGDSIVVAPSQTLSDKEYQMLRTSAINIINAVGIEGGCNVQFALNPNSFEYAVIEINPRVSRSSALASKATGYPIAKLAAKIALGYGLDEIKNAVTQKTYACFEPTLDYVVVKIPKWPFDKFFTADRALGTKMMATGEIMAIGANLEAALLKGVRSLEIGKYSLDHPKFKELSIQELKSIVVKPDDERLFALSEMIR
;
A
#
# COMPACT_ATOMS: atom_id res chain seq x y z
N VAL A 1 -11.35 21.26 -17.41
CA VAL A 1 -11.26 19.97 -16.68
C VAL A 1 -12.34 20.01 -15.61
N ILE A 2 -13.17 18.99 -15.51
CA ILE A 2 -14.21 18.85 -14.46
C ILE A 2 -13.75 17.80 -13.44
N GLY A 3 -14.17 17.92 -12.18
CA GLY A 3 -13.59 17.19 -11.05
C GLY A 3 -12.23 17.77 -10.64
N THR A 4 -11.33 16.93 -10.17
CA THR A 4 -9.99 17.34 -9.69
C THR A 4 -9.24 18.20 -10.72
N SER A 5 -8.76 19.36 -10.26
CA SER A 5 -8.05 20.32 -11.11
C SER A 5 -6.70 19.77 -11.60
N ILE A 6 -6.19 20.28 -12.72
CA ILE A 6 -4.84 19.91 -13.23
C ILE A 6 -3.76 20.24 -12.18
N GLN A 7 -3.93 21.34 -11.45
CA GLN A 7 -2.98 21.74 -10.41
C GLN A 7 -2.97 20.74 -9.26
N SER A 8 -4.14 20.29 -8.81
CA SER A 8 -4.31 19.27 -7.79
C SER A 8 -3.73 17.92 -8.23
N ILE A 9 -3.95 17.52 -9.50
CA ILE A 9 -3.34 16.31 -10.07
C ILE A 9 -1.81 16.41 -10.04
N LYS A 10 -1.24 17.55 -10.46
CA LYS A 10 0.21 17.77 -10.41
C LYS A 10 0.75 17.74 -8.99
N GLU A 11 0.06 18.36 -8.04
CA GLU A 11 0.48 18.39 -6.63
C GLU A 11 0.45 16.98 -5.99
N GLY A 12 -0.44 16.09 -6.44
CA GLY A 12 -0.51 14.70 -5.97
C GLY A 12 0.41 13.71 -6.69
N GLU A 13 0.69 13.90 -7.99
CA GLU A 13 1.46 12.95 -8.80
C GLU A 13 2.96 13.31 -8.88
N ASP A 14 3.33 14.59 -8.79
CA ASP A 14 4.73 15.00 -8.76
C ASP A 14 5.32 14.79 -7.35
N ARG A 15 6.39 14.01 -7.24
CA ARG A 15 6.98 13.62 -5.96
C ARG A 15 7.49 14.80 -5.13
N GLU A 16 8.04 15.82 -5.77
CA GLU A 16 8.58 16.98 -5.07
C GLU A 16 7.45 17.89 -4.59
N LEU A 17 6.45 18.14 -5.44
CA LEU A 17 5.26 18.89 -5.06
C LEU A 17 4.49 18.18 -3.94
N PHE A 18 4.32 16.86 -4.05
CA PHE A 18 3.68 16.03 -3.04
C PHE A 18 4.41 16.12 -1.70
N ARG A 19 5.74 15.97 -1.70
CA ARG A 19 6.57 16.10 -0.49
C ARG A 19 6.43 17.49 0.14
N ASN A 20 6.50 18.55 -0.67
CA ASN A 20 6.36 19.93 -0.20
C ASN A 20 4.97 20.17 0.40
N MET A 21 3.94 19.58 -0.19
CA MET A 21 2.57 19.67 0.31
C MET A 21 2.38 18.90 1.62
N MET A 22 2.88 17.66 1.73
CA MET A 22 2.89 16.89 2.99
C MET A 22 3.58 17.67 4.11
N ASN A 23 4.75 18.26 3.83
CA ASN A 23 5.47 19.11 4.78
C ASN A 23 4.63 20.33 5.22
N ARG A 24 3.92 20.98 4.29
CA ARG A 24 3.05 22.14 4.58
C ARG A 24 1.90 21.78 5.54
N ILE A 25 1.39 20.56 5.47
CA ILE A 25 0.31 20.07 6.35
C ILE A 25 0.81 19.23 7.53
N ASN A 26 2.12 19.12 7.72
CA ASN A 26 2.77 18.33 8.77
C ASN A 26 2.42 16.83 8.74
N GLU A 27 2.18 16.28 7.55
CA GLU A 27 1.98 14.85 7.37
C GLU A 27 3.32 14.15 7.11
N PRO A 28 3.62 13.03 7.78
CA PRO A 28 4.91 12.38 7.66
C PRO A 28 5.04 11.68 6.30
N VAL A 29 6.14 11.92 5.60
CA VAL A 29 6.53 11.14 4.41
C VAL A 29 7.74 10.28 4.72
N ILE A 30 8.00 9.29 3.88
CA ILE A 30 9.24 8.51 3.96
C ILE A 30 10.42 9.47 3.78
N GLN A 31 11.22 9.60 4.83
CA GLN A 31 12.36 10.51 4.88
C GLN A 31 13.48 9.99 3.98
N SER A 32 14.03 10.88 3.15
CA SER A 32 15.12 10.56 2.25
C SER A 32 16.00 11.78 1.99
N GLU A 33 17.31 11.60 1.89
CA GLU A 33 18.27 12.66 1.55
C GLU A 33 19.34 12.16 0.57
N ILE A 34 19.84 13.07 -0.27
CA ILE A 34 20.98 12.79 -1.15
C ILE A 34 22.26 12.97 -0.34
N ILE A 35 23.02 11.90 -0.23
CA ILE A 35 24.28 11.81 0.48
C ILE A 35 25.43 11.76 -0.54
N THR A 36 26.43 12.60 -0.32
CA THR A 36 27.69 12.63 -1.09
C THR A 36 28.92 12.27 -0.25
N GLU A 37 28.77 12.22 1.07
CA GLU A 37 29.87 12.01 2.02
C GLU A 37 29.46 11.02 3.11
N MET A 38 30.42 10.19 3.56
CA MET A 38 30.19 9.15 4.56
C MET A 38 29.61 9.70 5.87
N GLU A 39 30.24 10.72 6.45
CA GLU A 39 29.83 11.25 7.75
C GLU A 39 28.48 11.98 7.67
N ALA A 40 28.15 12.60 6.53
CA ALA A 40 26.83 13.16 6.29
C ALA A 40 25.75 12.06 6.28
N GLY A 41 26.04 10.92 5.64
CA GLY A 41 25.13 9.77 5.63
C GLY A 41 24.92 9.15 7.02
N VAL A 42 25.99 9.00 7.80
CA VAL A 42 25.90 8.48 9.18
C VAL A 42 25.12 9.44 10.09
N ALA A 43 25.38 10.75 9.97
CA ALA A 43 24.65 11.77 10.70
C ALA A 43 23.15 11.75 10.34
N TYR A 44 22.82 11.68 9.05
CA TYR A 44 21.44 11.63 8.59
C TYR A 44 20.71 10.35 9.04
N ALA A 45 21.37 9.18 8.92
CA ALA A 45 20.81 7.91 9.40
C ALA A 45 20.52 7.92 10.90
N SER A 46 21.32 8.65 11.68
CA SER A 46 21.07 8.82 13.12
C SER A 46 19.85 9.69 13.43
N ILE A 47 19.48 10.60 12.52
CA ILE A 47 18.28 11.44 12.61
C ILE A 47 17.02 10.64 12.26
N ILE A 48 17.04 9.94 11.12
CA ILE A 48 15.86 9.21 10.61
C ILE A 48 15.70 7.81 11.25
N GLY A 49 16.77 7.28 11.85
CA GLY A 49 16.84 5.98 12.50
C GLY A 49 16.90 4.80 11.54
N TYR A 50 17.45 3.68 12.01
CA TYR A 50 17.56 2.42 11.27
C TYR A 50 16.24 1.61 11.28
N PRO A 51 16.06 0.65 10.34
CA PRO A 51 16.90 0.43 9.15
C PRO A 51 16.78 1.54 8.11
N VAL A 52 17.83 1.71 7.30
CA VAL A 52 17.87 2.68 6.18
C VAL A 52 18.23 1.96 4.88
N ILE A 53 17.66 2.43 3.77
CA ILE A 53 17.92 1.95 2.42
C ILE A 53 18.96 2.87 1.77
N VAL A 54 20.03 2.27 1.28
CA VAL A 54 21.10 2.92 0.53
C VAL A 54 20.86 2.67 -0.96
N ARG A 55 20.60 3.72 -1.75
CA ARG A 55 20.39 3.61 -3.20
C ARG A 55 21.37 4.50 -3.98
N PRO A 56 22.43 3.94 -4.58
CA PRO A 56 23.34 4.71 -5.40
C PRO A 56 22.65 5.31 -6.61
N ALA A 57 22.99 6.56 -6.94
CA ALA A 57 22.50 7.21 -8.13
C ALA A 57 23.10 6.56 -9.39
N TYR A 58 22.30 6.45 -10.45
CA TYR A 58 22.72 5.94 -11.77
C TYR A 58 23.28 4.51 -11.78
N THR A 59 22.90 3.65 -10.83
CA THR A 59 23.17 2.21 -10.87
C THR A 59 21.91 1.42 -11.25
N LEU A 60 22.09 0.24 -11.83
CA LEU A 60 21.00 -0.66 -12.22
C LEU A 60 20.90 -1.85 -11.26
N GLY A 61 19.69 -2.35 -11.04
CA GLY A 61 19.46 -3.59 -10.28
C GLY A 61 19.82 -3.53 -8.79
N GLY A 62 19.94 -2.33 -8.20
CA GLY A 62 20.34 -2.17 -6.80
C GLY A 62 21.85 -2.38 -6.55
N THR A 63 22.65 -2.40 -7.61
CA THR A 63 24.11 -2.56 -7.51
C THR A 63 24.72 -1.45 -6.64
N GLY A 64 25.50 -1.85 -5.61
CA GLY A 64 26.11 -0.95 -4.64
C GLY A 64 25.17 -0.40 -3.55
N GLY A 65 23.89 -0.79 -3.61
CA GLY A 65 22.89 -0.43 -2.60
C GLY A 65 22.58 -1.58 -1.65
N GLY A 66 21.74 -1.32 -0.66
CA GLY A 66 21.36 -2.31 0.34
C GLY A 66 20.48 -1.72 1.42
N ILE A 67 20.15 -2.56 2.42
CA ILE A 67 19.50 -2.14 3.65
C ILE A 67 20.55 -2.24 4.75
N ALA A 68 20.74 -1.16 5.49
CA ALA A 68 21.57 -1.12 6.69
C ALA A 68 20.67 -1.14 7.92
N GLU A 69 20.85 -2.13 8.79
CA GLU A 69 20.12 -2.27 10.06
C GLU A 69 20.79 -1.49 11.21
N ASN A 70 22.03 -1.06 11.02
CA ASN A 70 22.82 -0.31 12.00
C ASN A 70 23.94 0.51 11.32
N GLU A 71 24.66 1.32 12.11
CA GLU A 71 25.73 2.20 11.60
C GLU A 71 26.89 1.43 10.97
N ALA A 72 27.28 0.27 11.52
CA ALA A 72 28.39 -0.50 10.97
C ALA A 72 28.06 -0.99 9.55
N GLU A 73 26.87 -1.56 9.37
CA GLU A 73 26.36 -1.95 8.05
C GLU A 73 26.20 -0.75 7.12
N LEU A 74 25.74 0.40 7.63
CA LEU A 74 25.62 1.61 6.82
C LEU A 74 26.96 2.05 6.27
N ARG A 75 28.01 2.08 7.10
CA ARG A 75 29.35 2.51 6.64
C ARG A 75 29.87 1.59 5.53
N GLU A 76 29.63 0.29 5.62
CA GLU A 76 30.01 -0.66 4.56
C GLU A 76 29.22 -0.44 3.27
N ILE A 77 27.89 -0.40 3.37
CA ILE A 77 27.00 -0.30 2.20
C ILE A 77 27.13 1.08 1.54
N LEU A 78 27.20 2.16 2.33
CA LEU A 78 27.33 3.52 1.83
C LEU A 78 28.69 3.75 1.16
N ALA A 79 29.77 3.15 1.66
CA ALA A 79 31.09 3.24 1.02
C ALA A 79 31.04 2.60 -0.38
N SER A 80 30.46 1.41 -0.49
CA SER A 80 30.23 0.73 -1.77
C SER A 80 29.35 1.59 -2.69
N GLY A 81 28.27 2.15 -2.14
CA GLY A 81 27.33 2.95 -2.90
C GLY A 81 27.90 4.24 -3.46
N LEU A 82 28.67 4.99 -2.65
CA LEU A 82 29.34 6.22 -3.10
C LEU A 82 30.41 5.93 -4.16
N GLN A 83 31.13 4.81 -4.03
CA GLN A 83 32.15 4.40 -5.01
C GLN A 83 31.53 3.95 -6.35
N LEU A 84 30.39 3.25 -6.31
CA LEU A 84 29.74 2.71 -7.50
C LEU A 84 28.81 3.70 -8.21
N SER A 85 28.39 4.77 -7.52
CA SER A 85 27.63 5.86 -8.12
C SER A 85 28.47 6.61 -9.15
N THR A 86 27.95 6.77 -10.37
CA THR A 86 28.69 7.47 -11.45
C THR A 86 28.89 8.96 -11.17
N ILE A 87 28.15 9.51 -10.21
CA ILE A 87 28.21 10.92 -9.80
C ILE A 87 28.58 11.09 -8.31
N GLY A 88 28.97 10.02 -7.62
CA GLY A 88 29.32 10.07 -6.20
C GLY A 88 28.15 10.42 -5.27
N GLN A 89 26.91 10.12 -5.69
CA GLN A 89 25.69 10.39 -4.92
C GLN A 89 24.93 9.11 -4.58
N VAL A 90 24.36 9.09 -3.38
CA VAL A 90 23.51 8.01 -2.87
C VAL A 90 22.26 8.62 -2.27
N LEU A 91 21.08 8.09 -2.60
CA LEU A 91 19.85 8.38 -1.87
C LEU A 91 19.81 7.48 -0.63
N LEU A 92 19.82 8.10 0.55
CA LEU A 92 19.64 7.42 1.83
C LEU A 92 18.20 7.63 2.30
N GLU A 93 17.44 6.56 2.51
CA GLU A 93 16.00 6.60 2.77
C GLU A 93 15.64 5.76 4.00
N LYS A 94 14.65 6.19 4.79
CA LYS A 94 14.13 5.37 5.90
C LYS A 94 13.51 4.07 5.34
N SER A 95 13.94 2.93 5.85
CA SER A 95 13.30 1.65 5.49
C SER A 95 12.01 1.50 6.28
N VAL A 96 10.90 1.46 5.55
CA VAL A 96 9.57 1.08 6.05
C VAL A 96 9.21 -0.36 5.63
N LYS A 97 10.18 -1.14 5.13
CA LYS A 97 9.95 -2.54 4.73
C LYS A 97 9.48 -3.34 5.95
N GLY A 98 8.43 -4.13 5.78
CA GLY A 98 7.85 -4.92 6.87
C GLY A 98 6.86 -4.15 7.74
N TRP A 99 6.67 -2.83 7.55
CA TRP A 99 5.58 -2.10 8.18
C TRP A 99 4.23 -2.56 7.61
N LYS A 100 3.14 -2.35 8.37
CA LYS A 100 1.78 -2.61 7.88
C LYS A 100 1.50 -1.64 6.74
N GLU A 101 0.92 -2.12 5.64
CA GLU A 101 0.50 -1.25 4.54
C GLU A 101 -1.03 -1.10 4.57
N VAL A 102 -1.50 0.14 4.72
CA VAL A 102 -2.91 0.48 4.91
C VAL A 102 -3.33 1.48 3.84
N GLU A 103 -4.48 1.25 3.22
CA GLU A 103 -5.04 2.13 2.19
C GLU A 103 -6.38 2.71 2.64
N TYR A 104 -6.63 3.97 2.30
CA TYR A 104 -7.93 4.61 2.47
C TYR A 104 -8.45 5.12 1.13
N GLU A 105 -9.69 4.75 0.80
CA GLU A 105 -10.46 5.36 -0.27
C GLU A 105 -11.26 6.52 0.32
N VAL A 106 -10.87 7.73 -0.03
CA VAL A 106 -11.51 8.97 0.43
C VAL A 106 -12.26 9.64 -0.71
N MET A 107 -13.35 10.33 -0.35
CA MET A 107 -14.11 11.16 -1.28
C MET A 107 -14.37 12.54 -0.71
N ARG A 108 -14.27 13.55 -1.58
CA ARG A 108 -14.50 14.95 -1.24
C ARG A 108 -15.30 15.65 -2.32
N ASP A 109 -16.25 16.49 -1.92
CA ASP A 109 -17.01 17.37 -2.83
C ASP A 109 -16.56 18.84 -2.75
N SER A 110 -17.14 19.68 -3.63
CA SER A 110 -16.84 21.11 -3.70
C SER A 110 -17.38 21.91 -2.50
N TYR A 111 -18.29 21.35 -1.69
CA TYR A 111 -18.84 21.98 -0.49
C TYR A 111 -17.98 21.74 0.75
N GLY A 112 -16.93 20.92 0.62
CA GLY A 112 -16.02 20.57 1.70
C GLY A 112 -16.46 19.36 2.50
N ASN A 113 -17.52 18.63 2.09
CA ASN A 113 -17.82 17.35 2.68
C ASN A 113 -16.73 16.36 2.30
N CYS A 114 -16.26 15.58 3.27
CA CYS A 114 -15.21 14.60 3.07
C CYS A 114 -15.50 13.34 3.90
N ILE A 115 -15.36 12.17 3.28
CA ILE A 115 -15.64 10.87 3.89
C ILE A 115 -14.55 9.85 3.55
N THR A 116 -14.37 8.86 4.42
CA THR A 116 -13.66 7.61 4.10
C THR A 116 -14.69 6.55 3.68
N VAL A 117 -14.62 6.10 2.42
CA VAL A 117 -15.54 5.10 1.87
C VAL A 117 -15.13 3.70 2.31
N CYS A 118 -13.84 3.41 2.30
CA CYS A 118 -13.31 2.10 2.68
C CYS A 118 -11.89 2.26 3.18
N ASN A 119 -11.53 1.49 4.19
CA ASN A 119 -10.15 1.26 4.56
C ASN A 119 -9.77 -0.19 4.27
N MET A 120 -8.52 -0.40 3.87
CA MET A 120 -8.00 -1.70 3.47
C MET A 120 -6.66 -1.94 4.16
N GLU A 121 -6.44 -3.17 4.59
CA GLU A 121 -5.18 -3.60 5.21
C GLU A 121 -4.54 -4.68 4.34
N ASN A 122 -3.28 -4.49 3.99
CA ASN A 122 -2.53 -5.48 3.24
C ASN A 122 -2.03 -6.54 4.24
N ILE A 123 -2.29 -7.82 3.92
CA ILE A 123 -1.71 -8.95 4.68
C ILE A 123 -0.21 -9.02 4.42
N ASP A 124 0.18 -8.73 3.17
CA ASP A 124 1.56 -8.65 2.76
C ASP A 124 2.10 -7.26 3.13
N PRO A 125 3.20 -7.17 3.91
CA PRO A 125 3.67 -5.88 4.41
C PRO A 125 4.36 -5.05 3.33
N VAL A 126 4.65 -3.78 3.67
CA VAL A 126 5.37 -2.86 2.79
C VAL A 126 6.64 -3.50 2.23
N GLY A 127 6.80 -3.38 0.92
CA GLY A 127 7.85 -4.03 0.13
C GLY A 127 7.29 -4.92 -0.98
N ILE A 128 6.00 -5.24 -0.92
CA ILE A 128 5.24 -5.89 -1.99
C ILE A 128 4.16 -4.91 -2.44
N HIS A 129 4.07 -4.65 -3.74
CA HIS A 129 3.11 -3.72 -4.30
C HIS A 129 1.68 -4.12 -3.95
N THR A 130 0.79 -3.20 -3.55
CA THR A 130 -0.62 -3.47 -3.19
C THR A 130 -1.40 -4.28 -4.25
N GLY A 131 -1.03 -4.10 -5.52
CA GLY A 131 -1.50 -4.89 -6.67
C GLY A 131 -1.16 -6.38 -6.60
N ASP A 132 -0.01 -6.73 -6.03
CA ASP A 132 0.48 -8.08 -5.79
C ASP A 132 0.30 -8.52 -4.32
N SER A 133 -0.26 -7.68 -3.46
CA SER A 133 -0.58 -8.03 -2.09
C SER A 133 -1.96 -8.69 -1.96
N ILE A 134 -2.10 -9.61 -1.02
CA ILE A 134 -3.38 -10.01 -0.45
C ILE A 134 -3.87 -8.85 0.42
N VAL A 135 -5.10 -8.41 0.20
CA VAL A 135 -5.67 -7.23 0.84
C VAL A 135 -7.03 -7.56 1.46
N VAL A 136 -7.31 -7.00 2.63
CA VAL A 136 -8.59 -7.19 3.33
C VAL A 136 -9.31 -5.88 3.58
N ALA A 137 -10.63 -5.91 3.58
CA ALA A 137 -11.49 -4.80 3.97
C ALA A 137 -12.60 -5.28 4.92
N PRO A 138 -12.87 -4.56 6.04
CA PRO A 138 -12.12 -3.40 6.53
C PRO A 138 -10.74 -3.81 7.11
N SER A 139 -9.95 -2.86 7.64
CA SER A 139 -8.74 -3.22 8.42
C SER A 139 -9.09 -4.11 9.61
N GLN A 140 -8.20 -5.04 9.95
CA GLN A 140 -8.40 -6.05 10.99
C GLN A 140 -7.56 -5.79 12.25
N THR A 141 -6.37 -5.17 12.12
CA THR A 141 -5.41 -5.10 13.23
C THR A 141 -5.15 -3.68 13.75
N LEU A 142 -5.91 -2.69 13.27
CA LEU A 142 -5.83 -1.32 13.77
C LEU A 142 -6.70 -1.17 15.02
N SER A 143 -6.13 -0.61 16.08
CA SER A 143 -6.90 0.00 17.15
C SER A 143 -7.68 1.20 16.61
N ASP A 144 -8.78 1.59 17.29
CA ASP A 144 -9.54 2.78 16.89
C ASP A 144 -8.63 4.03 16.86
N LYS A 145 -7.66 4.15 17.78
CA LYS A 145 -6.71 5.27 17.77
C LYS A 145 -5.85 5.30 16.50
N GLU A 146 -5.33 4.16 16.06
CA GLU A 146 -4.57 4.07 14.79
C GLU A 146 -5.49 4.36 13.60
N TYR A 147 -6.70 3.81 13.60
CA TYR A 147 -7.70 4.04 12.54
C TYR A 147 -8.05 5.52 12.42
N GLN A 148 -8.37 6.20 13.53
CA GLN A 148 -8.73 7.62 13.51
C GLN A 148 -7.53 8.51 13.13
N MET A 149 -6.31 8.13 13.52
CA MET A 149 -5.09 8.82 13.12
C MET A 149 -4.91 8.78 11.60
N LEU A 150 -4.95 7.59 11.00
CA LEU A 150 -4.78 7.43 9.53
C LEU A 150 -5.97 8.02 8.76
N ARG A 151 -7.20 7.88 9.28
CA ARG A 151 -8.41 8.52 8.71
C ARG A 151 -8.27 10.05 8.70
N THR A 152 -7.82 10.64 9.80
CA THR A 152 -7.61 12.09 9.91
C THR A 152 -6.56 12.56 8.91
N SER A 153 -5.44 11.84 8.82
CA SER A 153 -4.39 12.11 7.83
C SER A 153 -4.95 12.05 6.40
N ALA A 154 -5.67 10.99 6.03
CA ALA A 154 -6.27 10.86 4.70
C ALA A 154 -7.22 12.01 4.35
N ILE A 155 -8.02 12.48 5.32
CA ILE A 155 -8.92 13.63 5.17
C ILE A 155 -8.14 14.94 5.05
N ASN A 156 -7.07 15.14 5.83
CA ASN A 156 -6.22 16.33 5.72
C ASN A 156 -5.59 16.40 4.33
N ILE A 157 -5.06 15.27 3.83
CA ILE A 157 -4.37 15.16 2.55
C ILE A 157 -5.32 15.49 1.40
N ILE A 158 -6.49 14.83 1.31
CA ILE A 158 -7.46 15.09 0.23
C ILE A 158 -7.96 16.54 0.21
N ASN A 159 -8.12 17.15 1.39
CA ASN A 159 -8.49 18.56 1.53
C ASN A 159 -7.38 19.50 1.08
N ALA A 160 -6.13 19.23 1.47
CA ALA A 160 -4.97 20.05 1.13
C ALA A 160 -4.68 20.09 -0.37
N VAL A 161 -4.90 18.95 -1.05
CA VAL A 161 -4.77 18.85 -2.52
C VAL A 161 -5.97 19.47 -3.24
N GLY A 162 -7.11 19.62 -2.56
CA GLY A 162 -8.35 20.16 -3.14
C GLY A 162 -8.97 19.21 -4.16
N ILE A 163 -8.97 17.90 -3.86
CA ILE A 163 -9.56 16.89 -4.76
C ILE A 163 -11.09 17.03 -4.73
N GLU A 164 -11.71 16.89 -5.90
CA GLU A 164 -13.16 16.84 -6.08
C GLU A 164 -13.51 15.53 -6.80
N GLY A 165 -13.92 14.53 -6.02
CA GLY A 165 -14.07 13.16 -6.47
C GLY A 165 -13.49 12.16 -5.47
N GLY A 166 -12.90 11.07 -5.98
CA GLY A 166 -12.28 10.02 -5.18
C GLY A 166 -10.76 10.04 -5.26
N CYS A 167 -10.10 9.65 -4.17
CA CYS A 167 -8.65 9.51 -4.06
C CYS A 167 -8.31 8.30 -3.19
N ASN A 168 -7.28 7.56 -3.58
CA ASN A 168 -6.67 6.52 -2.75
C ASN A 168 -5.46 7.13 -2.02
N VAL A 169 -5.32 6.88 -0.72
CA VAL A 169 -4.19 7.31 0.11
C VAL A 169 -3.56 6.07 0.73
N GLN A 170 -2.24 5.94 0.59
CA GLN A 170 -1.49 4.77 1.08
C GLN A 170 -0.57 5.16 2.24
N PHE A 171 -0.56 4.31 3.26
CA PHE A 171 0.22 4.50 4.48
C PHE A 171 1.07 3.28 4.78
N ALA A 172 2.28 3.52 5.29
CA ALA A 172 3.06 2.56 6.04
C ALA A 172 2.87 2.85 7.53
N LEU A 173 2.41 1.88 8.32
CA LEU A 173 2.26 1.99 9.78
C LEU A 173 3.23 1.04 10.49
N ASN A 174 4.04 1.57 11.40
CA ASN A 174 4.95 0.78 12.23
C ASN A 174 4.13 -0.17 13.13
N PRO A 175 4.35 -1.49 13.09
CA PRO A 175 3.54 -2.44 13.84
C PRO A 175 3.72 -2.34 15.36
N ASN A 176 4.74 -1.62 15.84
CA ASN A 176 5.11 -1.53 17.25
C ASN A 176 4.96 -0.12 17.84
N SER A 177 4.44 0.86 17.07
CA SER A 177 4.29 2.25 17.51
C SER A 177 3.19 2.98 16.71
N PHE A 178 2.93 4.25 17.04
CA PHE A 178 2.04 5.11 16.24
C PHE A 178 2.77 5.82 15.08
N GLU A 179 4.02 5.46 14.82
CA GLU A 179 4.80 6.03 13.72
C GLU A 179 4.22 5.53 12.39
N TYR A 180 3.90 6.46 11.50
CA TYR A 180 3.43 6.15 10.16
C TYR A 180 4.08 7.08 9.15
N ALA A 181 4.04 6.70 7.88
CA ALA A 181 4.44 7.53 6.76
C ALA A 181 3.41 7.40 5.63
N VAL A 182 3.09 8.52 4.99
CA VAL A 182 2.34 8.56 3.74
C VAL A 182 3.27 8.09 2.63
N ILE A 183 2.85 7.06 1.89
CA ILE A 183 3.61 6.48 0.78
C ILE A 183 3.33 7.29 -0.49
N GLU A 184 2.06 7.35 -0.88
CA GLU A 184 1.59 8.06 -2.06
C GLU A 184 0.08 8.33 -1.97
N ILE A 185 -0.39 9.17 -2.88
CA ILE A 185 -1.81 9.31 -3.20
C ILE A 185 -2.05 9.08 -4.67
N ASN A 186 -3.25 8.62 -5.01
CA ASN A 186 -3.71 8.55 -6.38
C ASN A 186 -4.96 9.44 -6.50
N PRO A 187 -4.84 10.68 -7.03
CA PRO A 187 -5.93 11.67 -7.08
C PRO A 187 -6.97 11.37 -8.17
N ARG A 188 -7.37 10.10 -8.28
CA ARG A 188 -8.27 9.53 -9.28
C ARG A 188 -8.84 8.21 -8.77
N VAL A 189 -9.81 7.67 -9.50
CA VAL A 189 -10.20 6.26 -9.33
C VAL A 189 -9.02 5.34 -9.63
N SER A 190 -8.94 4.26 -8.86
CA SER A 190 -7.87 3.28 -8.86
C SER A 190 -8.44 1.85 -8.88
N ARG A 191 -7.56 0.85 -9.00
CA ARG A 191 -7.93 -0.56 -8.76
C ARG A 191 -8.51 -0.73 -7.35
N SER A 192 -7.90 -0.11 -6.35
CA SER A 192 -8.37 -0.10 -4.95
C SER A 192 -9.76 0.55 -4.83
N SER A 193 -10.06 1.62 -5.57
CA SER A 193 -11.41 2.22 -5.58
C SER A 193 -12.47 1.29 -6.16
N ALA A 194 -12.11 0.47 -7.15
CA ALA A 194 -13.00 -0.53 -7.72
C ALA A 194 -13.25 -1.66 -6.71
N LEU A 195 -12.19 -2.15 -6.05
CA LEU A 195 -12.29 -3.11 -4.95
C LEU A 195 -13.17 -2.57 -3.83
N ALA A 196 -12.92 -1.36 -3.34
CA ALA A 196 -13.71 -0.69 -2.31
C ALA A 196 -15.18 -0.51 -2.71
N SER A 197 -15.45 -0.16 -3.98
CA SER A 197 -16.83 -0.04 -4.47
C SER A 197 -17.57 -1.39 -4.43
N LYS A 198 -16.87 -2.49 -4.71
CA LYS A 198 -17.42 -3.85 -4.62
C LYS A 198 -17.52 -4.34 -3.19
N ALA A 199 -16.57 -3.99 -2.34
CA ALA A 199 -16.56 -4.35 -0.94
C ALA A 199 -17.69 -3.67 -0.16
N THR A 200 -17.97 -2.40 -0.44
CA THR A 200 -18.92 -1.61 0.35
C THR A 200 -20.29 -1.45 -0.29
N GLY A 201 -20.42 -1.76 -1.58
CA GLY A 201 -21.59 -1.40 -2.37
C GLY A 201 -21.70 0.11 -2.67
N TYR A 202 -20.71 0.91 -2.27
CA TYR A 202 -20.65 2.35 -2.50
C TYR A 202 -20.02 2.65 -3.88
N PRO A 203 -20.76 3.19 -4.87
CA PRO A 203 -20.27 3.25 -6.25
C PRO A 203 -19.37 4.49 -6.49
N ILE A 204 -18.12 4.44 -6.01
CA ILE A 204 -17.16 5.57 -5.98
C ILE A 204 -17.08 6.30 -7.32
N ALA A 205 -16.80 5.60 -8.42
CA ALA A 205 -16.67 6.24 -9.73
C ALA A 205 -17.95 6.95 -10.21
N LYS A 206 -19.12 6.40 -9.90
CA LYS A 206 -20.41 7.00 -10.25
C LYS A 206 -20.68 8.28 -9.46
N LEU A 207 -20.27 8.31 -8.20
CA LEU A 207 -20.42 9.48 -7.33
C LEU A 207 -19.38 10.55 -7.65
N ALA A 208 -18.14 10.15 -7.91
CA ALA A 208 -17.09 11.06 -8.37
C ALA A 208 -17.50 11.79 -9.66
N ALA A 209 -18.15 11.10 -10.60
CA ALA A 209 -18.70 11.73 -11.80
C ALA A 209 -19.80 12.76 -11.51
N LYS A 210 -20.64 12.55 -10.48
CA LYS A 210 -21.65 13.53 -10.06
C LYS A 210 -21.03 14.73 -9.34
N ILE A 211 -20.06 14.49 -8.46
CA ILE A 211 -19.30 15.54 -7.80
C ILE A 211 -18.61 16.44 -8.83
N ALA A 212 -18.02 15.84 -9.87
CA ALA A 212 -17.42 16.59 -10.98
C ALA A 212 -18.43 17.48 -11.75
N LEU A 213 -19.74 17.20 -11.64
CA LEU A 213 -20.82 18.01 -12.19
C LEU A 213 -21.37 19.04 -11.20
N GLY A 214 -20.77 19.19 -10.02
CA GLY A 214 -21.13 20.17 -9.00
C GLY A 214 -22.13 19.67 -7.94
N TYR A 215 -22.43 18.38 -7.90
CA TYR A 215 -23.29 17.81 -6.85
C TYR A 215 -22.55 17.65 -5.53
N GLY A 216 -23.22 17.95 -4.42
CA GLY A 216 -22.79 17.59 -3.07
C GLY A 216 -23.04 16.12 -2.74
N LEU A 217 -22.21 15.54 -1.86
CA LEU A 217 -22.41 14.19 -1.33
C LEU A 217 -23.76 14.04 -0.60
N ASP A 218 -24.23 15.11 0.02
CA ASP A 218 -25.50 15.22 0.72
C ASP A 218 -26.72 15.33 -0.22
N GLU A 219 -26.51 15.61 -1.50
CA GLU A 219 -27.57 15.68 -2.52
C GLU A 219 -27.78 14.35 -3.25
N ILE A 220 -26.75 13.50 -3.26
CA ILE A 220 -26.75 12.24 -4.01
C ILE A 220 -27.37 11.15 -3.16
N LYS A 221 -28.54 10.62 -3.55
CA LYS A 221 -29.14 9.45 -2.87
C LYS A 221 -28.25 8.21 -2.95
N ASN A 222 -28.15 7.48 -1.83
CA ASN A 222 -27.51 6.17 -1.77
C ASN A 222 -28.29 5.16 -2.62
N ALA A 223 -27.62 4.57 -3.62
CA ALA A 223 -28.24 3.67 -4.58
C ALA A 223 -28.69 2.32 -3.99
N VAL A 224 -28.06 1.88 -2.89
CA VAL A 224 -28.33 0.60 -2.24
C VAL A 224 -29.50 0.72 -1.26
N THR A 225 -29.42 1.66 -0.31
CA THR A 225 -30.45 1.81 0.74
C THR A 225 -31.68 2.58 0.25
N GLN A 226 -31.52 3.46 -0.75
CA GLN A 226 -32.53 4.38 -1.30
C GLN A 226 -33.21 5.31 -0.29
N LYS A 227 -32.79 5.28 0.97
CA LYS A 227 -33.35 6.03 2.10
C LYS A 227 -32.35 7.01 2.71
N THR A 228 -31.07 6.84 2.43
CA THR A 228 -29.98 7.72 2.89
C THR A 228 -29.30 8.41 1.72
N TYR A 229 -28.38 9.33 2.01
CA TYR A 229 -27.56 10.03 1.03
C TYR A 229 -26.17 9.41 0.93
N ALA A 230 -25.35 9.90 0.00
CA ALA A 230 -23.98 9.44 -0.22
C ALA A 230 -23.00 10.00 0.81
N CYS A 231 -23.35 11.04 1.55
CA CYS A 231 -22.54 11.61 2.63
C CYS A 231 -22.59 10.75 3.90
N PHE A 232 -21.95 9.58 3.88
CA PHE A 232 -21.76 8.69 5.02
C PHE A 232 -20.56 7.77 4.78
N GLU A 233 -20.00 7.22 5.86
CA GLU A 233 -18.96 6.19 5.79
C GLU A 233 -19.63 4.80 5.88
N PRO A 234 -19.46 3.92 4.89
CA PRO A 234 -19.96 2.55 4.95
C PRO A 234 -19.41 1.76 6.15
N THR A 235 -20.22 0.87 6.70
CA THR A 235 -19.81 -0.09 7.72
C THR A 235 -20.14 -1.49 7.21
N LEU A 236 -19.18 -2.42 7.31
CA LEU A 236 -19.32 -3.78 6.81
C LEU A 236 -19.52 -4.75 7.96
N ASP A 237 -20.49 -5.65 7.83
CA ASP A 237 -20.76 -6.77 8.73
C ASP A 237 -20.17 -8.09 8.20
N TYR A 238 -19.20 -7.99 7.30
CA TYR A 238 -18.45 -9.08 6.67
C TYR A 238 -17.01 -8.65 6.37
N VAL A 239 -16.18 -9.62 6.05
CA VAL A 239 -14.79 -9.41 5.61
C VAL A 239 -14.70 -9.67 4.12
N VAL A 240 -14.02 -8.76 3.42
CA VAL A 240 -13.64 -8.91 2.02
C VAL A 240 -12.16 -9.23 1.94
N VAL A 241 -11.80 -10.21 1.11
CA VAL A 241 -10.41 -10.56 0.80
C VAL A 241 -10.21 -10.46 -0.71
N LYS A 242 -9.20 -9.69 -1.12
CA LYS A 242 -8.65 -9.70 -2.46
C LYS A 242 -7.39 -10.54 -2.47
N ILE A 243 -7.26 -11.42 -3.47
CA ILE A 243 -6.03 -12.17 -3.73
C ILE A 243 -5.61 -11.91 -5.18
N PRO A 244 -4.36 -11.49 -5.44
CA PRO A 244 -3.86 -11.33 -6.80
C PRO A 244 -3.80 -12.67 -7.55
N LYS A 245 -3.85 -12.59 -8.88
CA LYS A 245 -3.64 -13.72 -9.78
C LYS A 245 -2.42 -13.46 -10.65
N TRP A 246 -1.43 -14.34 -10.52
CA TRP A 246 -0.19 -14.28 -11.29
C TRP A 246 -0.23 -15.26 -12.47
N PRO A 247 0.42 -14.92 -13.60
CA PRO A 247 0.43 -15.76 -14.81
C PRO A 247 1.64 -16.72 -14.88
N PHE A 248 2.21 -17.14 -13.73
CA PHE A 248 3.45 -17.94 -13.72
C PHE A 248 3.28 -19.35 -14.30
N ASP A 249 2.03 -19.82 -14.43
CA ASP A 249 1.67 -21.02 -15.20
C ASP A 249 1.96 -20.88 -16.71
N LYS A 250 2.15 -19.66 -17.21
CA LYS A 250 2.46 -19.35 -18.61
C LYS A 250 3.89 -18.87 -18.82
N PHE A 251 4.56 -18.42 -17.76
CA PHE A 251 5.91 -17.85 -17.81
C PHE A 251 6.88 -18.62 -16.89
N PHE A 252 7.20 -19.86 -17.24
CA PHE A 252 7.97 -20.78 -16.39
C PHE A 252 9.39 -20.32 -16.03
N THR A 253 9.99 -19.43 -16.83
CA THR A 253 11.34 -18.89 -16.59
C THR A 253 11.32 -17.51 -15.95
N ALA A 254 10.14 -16.96 -15.64
CA ALA A 254 10.04 -15.67 -14.97
C ALA A 254 10.47 -15.79 -13.51
N ASP A 255 11.08 -14.73 -13.00
CA ASP A 255 11.30 -14.59 -11.57
C ASP A 255 9.95 -14.42 -10.86
N ARG A 256 9.68 -15.28 -9.87
CA ARG A 256 8.43 -15.30 -9.10
C ARG A 256 8.50 -14.41 -7.86
N ALA A 257 9.66 -13.83 -7.56
CA ALA A 257 9.85 -12.98 -6.40
C ALA A 257 8.98 -11.71 -6.47
N LEU A 258 8.05 -11.56 -5.53
CA LEU A 258 7.20 -10.37 -5.43
C LEU A 258 7.96 -9.22 -4.78
N GLY A 259 7.71 -8.01 -5.28
CA GLY A 259 8.31 -6.78 -4.78
C GLY A 259 7.43 -5.57 -5.10
N THR A 260 8.04 -4.39 -5.18
CA THR A 260 7.34 -3.12 -5.45
C THR A 260 6.85 -2.97 -6.89
N LYS A 261 7.24 -3.86 -7.80
CA LYS A 261 6.72 -3.92 -9.16
C LYS A 261 5.62 -4.96 -9.25
N MET A 262 4.42 -4.53 -9.65
CA MET A 262 3.28 -5.42 -9.88
C MET A 262 3.57 -6.45 -10.99
N MET A 263 3.26 -7.72 -10.73
CA MET A 263 3.34 -8.83 -11.67
C MET A 263 2.02 -9.58 -11.85
N ALA A 264 1.05 -9.35 -10.96
CA ALA A 264 -0.29 -9.88 -11.10
C ALA A 264 -0.97 -9.38 -12.39
N THR A 265 -1.72 -10.27 -13.04
CA THR A 265 -2.48 -9.95 -14.28
C THR A 265 -3.98 -9.84 -14.03
N GLY A 266 -4.41 -10.16 -12.80
CA GLY A 266 -5.78 -10.04 -12.34
C GLY A 266 -5.85 -10.22 -10.84
N GLU A 267 -7.07 -10.27 -10.33
CA GLU A 267 -7.35 -10.45 -8.91
C GLU A 267 -8.71 -11.12 -8.75
N ILE A 268 -8.88 -11.84 -7.64
CA ILE A 268 -10.19 -12.28 -7.18
C ILE A 268 -10.61 -11.46 -5.98
N MET A 269 -11.92 -11.43 -5.72
CA MET A 269 -12.48 -10.86 -4.51
C MET A 269 -13.45 -11.88 -3.91
N ALA A 270 -13.31 -12.14 -2.62
CA ALA A 270 -14.20 -13.02 -1.87
C ALA A 270 -14.75 -12.30 -0.64
N ILE A 271 -16.01 -12.60 -0.31
CA ILE A 271 -16.70 -12.05 0.87
C ILE A 271 -17.02 -13.22 1.81
N GLY A 272 -16.77 -13.06 3.10
CA GLY A 272 -17.07 -14.05 4.14
C GLY A 272 -17.50 -13.39 5.45
N ALA A 273 -18.18 -14.15 6.32
CA ALA A 273 -18.58 -13.66 7.63
C ALA A 273 -17.38 -13.41 8.58
N ASN A 274 -16.21 -13.95 8.24
CA ASN A 274 -14.94 -13.74 8.93
C ASN A 274 -13.79 -13.88 7.92
N LEU A 275 -12.57 -13.58 8.39
CA LEU A 275 -11.36 -13.60 7.56
C LEU A 275 -11.09 -14.99 6.98
N GLU A 276 -11.25 -16.05 7.77
CA GLU A 276 -10.97 -17.43 7.37
C GLU A 276 -11.89 -17.88 6.23
N ALA A 277 -13.19 -17.60 6.35
CA ALA A 277 -14.17 -17.92 5.32
C ALA A 277 -13.92 -17.13 4.03
N ALA A 278 -13.62 -15.83 4.15
CA ALA A 278 -13.30 -14.99 3.00
C ALA A 278 -12.01 -15.45 2.30
N LEU A 279 -10.96 -15.74 3.05
CA LEU A 279 -9.67 -16.21 2.55
C LEU A 279 -9.80 -17.55 1.83
N LEU A 280 -10.46 -18.55 2.45
CA LEU A 280 -10.63 -19.87 1.85
C LEU A 280 -11.51 -19.83 0.58
N LYS A 281 -12.55 -18.98 0.56
CA LYS A 281 -13.32 -18.71 -0.66
C LYS A 281 -12.46 -18.06 -1.73
N GLY A 282 -11.59 -17.12 -1.34
CA GLY A 282 -10.64 -16.48 -2.24
C GLY A 282 -9.70 -17.47 -2.89
N VAL A 283 -9.03 -18.31 -2.10
CA VAL A 283 -8.10 -19.34 -2.57
C VAL A 283 -8.78 -20.30 -3.55
N ARG A 284 -9.99 -20.77 -3.22
CA ARG A 284 -10.81 -21.63 -4.11
C ARG A 284 -11.15 -20.98 -5.45
N SER A 285 -11.29 -19.65 -5.47
CA SER A 285 -11.74 -18.89 -6.65
C SER A 285 -10.59 -18.42 -7.54
N LEU A 286 -9.32 -18.65 -7.15
CA LEU A 286 -8.15 -18.24 -7.93
C LEU A 286 -8.00 -19.00 -9.25
N GLU A 287 -8.73 -20.11 -9.43
CA GLU A 287 -8.63 -21.00 -10.60
C GLU A 287 -7.20 -21.50 -10.82
N ILE A 288 -6.50 -21.87 -9.73
CA ILE A 288 -5.15 -22.46 -9.72
C ILE A 288 -5.16 -23.94 -9.28
N GLY A 289 -6.34 -24.58 -9.28
CA GLY A 289 -6.51 -25.98 -8.86
C GLY A 289 -6.31 -26.21 -7.35
N LYS A 290 -6.47 -25.17 -6.52
CA LYS A 290 -6.35 -25.24 -5.05
C LYS A 290 -7.69 -25.01 -4.39
N TYR A 291 -8.03 -25.84 -3.40
CA TYR A 291 -9.31 -25.78 -2.70
C TYR A 291 -9.18 -25.54 -1.19
N SER A 292 -7.96 -25.48 -0.68
CA SER A 292 -7.65 -25.18 0.72
C SER A 292 -6.25 -24.57 0.76
N LEU A 293 -5.77 -24.24 1.97
CA LEU A 293 -4.38 -23.89 2.20
C LEU A 293 -3.45 -25.12 2.24
N ASP A 294 -3.95 -26.31 1.86
CA ASP A 294 -3.13 -27.50 1.73
C ASP A 294 -2.46 -27.55 0.36
N HIS A 295 -1.15 -27.78 0.33
CA HIS A 295 -0.39 -27.83 -0.90
C HIS A 295 0.74 -28.88 -0.78
N PRO A 296 0.61 -30.04 -1.47
CA PRO A 296 1.53 -31.19 -1.31
C PRO A 296 3.02 -30.86 -1.44
N LYS A 297 3.37 -29.91 -2.34
CA LYS A 297 4.75 -29.42 -2.53
C LYS A 297 5.47 -29.01 -1.23
N PHE A 298 4.76 -28.53 -0.22
CA PHE A 298 5.36 -28.01 1.00
C PHE A 298 5.40 -29.02 2.15
N LYS A 299 4.65 -30.14 2.08
CA LYS A 299 4.49 -31.09 3.20
C LYS A 299 5.76 -31.83 3.61
N GLU A 300 6.64 -32.07 2.65
CA GLU A 300 7.89 -32.82 2.89
C GLU A 300 9.07 -31.90 3.24
N LEU A 301 8.83 -30.58 3.28
CA LEU A 301 9.88 -29.61 3.59
C LEU A 301 10.06 -29.47 5.10
N SER A 302 11.32 -29.33 5.50
CA SER A 302 11.67 -28.96 6.86
C SER A 302 11.24 -27.54 7.19
N ILE A 303 11.10 -27.23 8.49
CA ILE A 303 10.84 -25.86 8.97
C ILE A 303 11.89 -24.86 8.46
N GLN A 304 13.15 -25.27 8.29
CA GLN A 304 14.20 -24.39 7.77
C GLN A 304 13.97 -24.05 6.29
N GLU A 305 13.58 -25.03 5.48
CA GLU A 305 13.24 -24.83 4.06
C GLU A 305 12.00 -23.95 3.92
N LEU A 306 10.94 -24.22 4.69
CA LEU A 306 9.73 -23.40 4.72
C LEU A 306 10.04 -21.95 5.11
N LYS A 307 10.85 -21.72 6.15
CA LYS A 307 11.30 -20.37 6.53
C LYS A 307 12.03 -19.67 5.38
N SER A 308 12.91 -20.38 4.68
CA SER A 308 13.67 -19.81 3.56
C SER A 308 12.78 -19.36 2.40
N ILE A 309 11.65 -20.04 2.20
CA ILE A 309 10.62 -19.69 1.22
C ILE A 309 9.79 -18.51 1.74
N VAL A 310 9.26 -18.57 2.97
CA VAL A 310 8.36 -17.56 3.53
C VAL A 310 9.01 -16.16 3.60
N VAL A 311 10.31 -16.07 3.86
CA VAL A 311 11.04 -14.78 3.89
C VAL A 311 11.27 -14.17 2.51
N LYS A 312 11.07 -14.93 1.43
CA LYS A 312 11.16 -14.50 0.03
C LYS A 312 9.77 -14.52 -0.59
N PRO A 313 9.06 -13.38 -0.61
CA PRO A 313 7.68 -13.34 -1.10
C PRO A 313 7.59 -13.86 -2.55
N ASP A 314 6.72 -14.83 -2.78
CA ASP A 314 6.31 -15.33 -4.10
C ASP A 314 4.79 -15.58 -4.10
N ASP A 315 4.25 -16.02 -5.24
CA ASP A 315 2.82 -16.30 -5.39
C ASP A 315 2.34 -17.55 -4.64
N GLU A 316 3.24 -18.37 -4.11
CA GLU A 316 2.91 -19.57 -3.31
C GLU A 316 3.14 -19.39 -1.81
N ARG A 317 3.66 -18.23 -1.37
CA ARG A 317 4.01 -17.93 0.03
C ARG A 317 2.91 -18.28 1.03
N LEU A 318 1.65 -18.00 0.70
CA LEU A 318 0.51 -18.27 1.58
C LEU A 318 0.41 -19.77 1.94
N PHE A 319 0.70 -20.66 0.99
CA PHE A 319 0.65 -22.11 1.21
C PHE A 319 1.85 -22.60 2.03
N ALA A 320 3.05 -22.08 1.76
CA ALA A 320 4.24 -22.38 2.55
C ALA A 320 4.10 -21.90 4.01
N LEU A 321 3.53 -20.70 4.21
CA LEU A 321 3.22 -20.16 5.53
C LEU A 321 2.20 -21.05 6.26
N SER A 322 1.15 -21.49 5.58
CA SER A 322 0.15 -22.39 6.18
C SER A 322 0.75 -23.74 6.59
N GLU A 323 1.71 -24.27 5.84
CA GLU A 323 2.38 -25.52 6.20
C GLU A 323 3.31 -25.31 7.40
N MET A 324 4.04 -24.20 7.46
CA MET A 324 4.94 -23.88 8.57
C MET A 324 4.23 -23.77 9.94
N ILE A 325 2.92 -23.50 9.94
CA ILE A 325 2.08 -23.43 11.15
C ILE A 325 1.60 -24.82 11.61
N ARG A 326 1.55 -25.82 10.72
CA ARG A 326 1.08 -27.19 11.03
C ARG A 326 2.12 -27.97 11.84
#